data_AF-A0A3D4PZ88-F1
#
_entry.id   AF-A0A3D4PZ88-F1
#
_cell.length_a   1.000
_cell.length_b   1.000
_cell.length_c   1.000
_cell.angle_alpha   90.00
_cell.angle_beta   90.00
_cell.angle_gamma   90.00
#
_symmetry.space_group_name_H-M   'P 1'
#
loop_
_entity.id
_entity.type
_entity.pdbx_description
1 polymer ?
#
loop_
_entity_poly.entity_id
_entity_poly.type
_entity_poly.pdbx_seq_one_letter_code
_entity_poly.pdbx_strand_id
1 'polypeptide(L)'
;MQYTKPMIDLVYEIRRRVDANMKPSVKMANPDMLKELADYHHHAKDTITKTLIKELLFLAGDQWHQLLEPTPSDTAKVPDIPKQMVKVYRGQTTLVDAPHPAEEGIAMRSELLVKDIPPPAKPVRMYRGHPVL
;
A
#
# COMPACT_ATOMS: atom_id res chain seq x y z
N MET A 1 22.86 -15.79 -11.43
CA MET A 1 21.56 -16.07 -12.07
C MET A 1 21.78 -16.49 -13.50
N GLN A 2 21.09 -17.53 -13.96
CA GLN A 2 21.03 -17.89 -15.38
C GLN A 2 19.69 -17.42 -15.94
N TYR A 3 19.72 -16.69 -17.05
CA TYR A 3 18.49 -16.28 -17.73
C TYR A 3 17.94 -17.45 -18.52
N THR A 4 16.71 -17.83 -18.22
CA THR A 4 15.98 -18.84 -19.00
C THR A 4 15.39 -18.21 -20.26
N LYS A 5 15.10 -19.04 -21.28
CA LYS A 5 14.47 -18.59 -22.52
C LYS A 5 13.22 -17.71 -22.31
N PRO A 6 12.24 -18.06 -21.45
CA PRO A 6 11.08 -17.20 -21.21
C PRO A 6 11.45 -15.84 -20.59
N MET A 7 12.47 -15.76 -19.73
CA MET A 7 12.93 -14.47 -19.20
C MET A 7 13.49 -13.56 -20.31
N ILE A 8 14.19 -14.14 -21.29
CA ILE A 8 14.74 -13.40 -22.42
C ILE A 8 13.60 -12.79 -23.24
N ASP A 9 12.57 -13.58 -23.54
CA ASP A 9 11.40 -13.12 -24.30
C ASP A 9 10.67 -11.97 -23.57
N LEU A 10 10.52 -12.06 -22.25
CA LEU A 10 9.97 -10.98 -21.43
C LEU A 10 10.82 -9.71 -21.49
N VAL A 11 12.15 -9.81 -21.41
CA VAL A 11 13.06 -8.65 -21.54
C VAL A 11 12.89 -7.97 -22.90
N TYR A 12 12.79 -8.75 -23.99
CA TYR A 12 12.58 -8.20 -25.32
C TYR A 12 11.22 -7.51 -25.45
N GLU A 13 10.15 -8.11 -24.92
CA GLU A 13 8.81 -7.49 -24.96
C GLU A 13 8.72 -6.22 -24.11
N ILE A 14 9.37 -6.19 -22.95
CA ILE A 14 9.48 -4.98 -22.12
C ILE A 14 10.23 -3.89 -22.89
N ARG A 15 11.39 -4.20 -23.49
CA ARG A 15 12.19 -3.24 -24.25
C ARG A 15 11.46 -2.62 -25.45
N ARG A 16 10.51 -3.34 -26.05
CA ARG A 16 9.68 -2.84 -27.16
C ARG A 16 8.63 -1.81 -26.71
N ARG A 17 8.21 -1.86 -25.45
CA ARG A 17 7.13 -1.04 -24.90
C ARG A 17 7.62 0.13 -24.05
N VAL A 18 8.86 0.06 -23.58
CA VAL A 18 9.48 1.08 -22.73
C VAL A 18 9.98 2.28 -23.55
N ASP A 19 9.95 3.46 -22.95
CA ASP A 19 10.41 4.72 -23.54
C ASP A 19 11.88 4.67 -24.01
N ALA A 20 12.19 5.47 -25.03
CA ALA A 20 13.52 5.48 -25.66
C ALA A 20 14.67 5.71 -24.67
N ASN A 21 14.46 6.52 -23.65
CA ASN A 21 15.44 6.84 -22.61
C ASN A 21 15.81 5.63 -21.74
N MET A 22 14.89 4.70 -21.56
CA MET A 22 15.04 3.54 -20.67
C MET A 22 15.41 2.26 -21.45
N LYS A 23 15.34 2.27 -22.79
CA LYS A 23 15.85 1.18 -23.64
C LYS A 23 17.30 0.72 -23.40
N PRO A 24 18.29 1.60 -23.10
CA PRO A 24 19.65 1.15 -22.80
C PRO A 24 19.79 0.47 -21.44
N SER A 25 18.90 0.76 -20.49
CA SER A 25 18.83 0.13 -19.18
C SER A 25 18.29 -1.30 -19.24
N VAL A 26 17.31 -1.54 -20.12
CA VAL A 26 16.71 -2.86 -20.36
C VAL A 26 17.61 -3.70 -21.29
N LYS A 27 18.78 -4.09 -20.79
CA LYS A 27 19.73 -4.98 -21.47
C LYS A 27 20.24 -6.07 -20.53
N MET A 28 20.42 -7.28 -21.05
CA MET A 28 20.90 -8.43 -20.25
C MET A 28 22.34 -8.27 -19.75
N ALA A 29 23.12 -7.40 -20.38
CA ALA A 29 24.48 -7.06 -19.94
C ALA A 29 24.50 -6.19 -18.67
N ASN A 30 23.37 -5.57 -18.29
CA ASN A 30 23.28 -4.73 -17.10
C ASN A 30 22.89 -5.59 -15.89
N PRO A 31 23.76 -5.75 -14.87
CA PRO A 31 23.41 -6.50 -13.66
C PRO A 31 22.34 -5.80 -12.80
N ASP A 32 22.18 -4.48 -12.92
CA ASP A 32 21.20 -3.69 -12.17
C ASP A 32 19.86 -3.51 -12.91
N MET A 33 19.70 -4.15 -14.08
CA MET A 33 18.49 -4.06 -14.91
C MET A 33 17.21 -4.39 -14.12
N LEU A 34 17.24 -5.39 -13.24
CA LEU A 34 16.08 -5.78 -12.44
C LEU A 34 15.66 -4.71 -11.43
N LYS A 35 16.63 -3.98 -10.85
CA LYS A 35 16.35 -2.87 -9.92
C LYS A 35 15.74 -1.69 -10.65
N GLU A 36 16.37 -1.30 -11.76
CA GLU A 36 15.89 -0.21 -12.60
C GLU A 36 14.48 -0.49 -13.15
N LEU A 37 14.16 -1.75 -13.47
CA LEU A 37 12.81 -2.16 -13.85
C LEU A 37 11.82 -2.14 -12.69
N ALA A 38 12.24 -2.49 -11.47
CA ALA A 38 11.40 -2.39 -10.28
C ALA A 38 11.04 -0.92 -10.01
N ASP A 39 12.02 0.00 -10.08
CA ASP A 39 11.78 1.44 -9.95
C ASP A 39 10.83 1.94 -11.05
N TYR A 40 11.07 1.52 -12.30
CA TYR A 40 10.20 1.87 -13.42
C TYR A 40 8.78 1.36 -13.26
N HIS A 41 8.56 0.20 -12.62
CA HIS A 41 7.22 -0.34 -12.38
C HIS A 41 6.34 0.60 -11.53
N HIS A 42 6.92 1.33 -10.57
CA HIS A 42 6.19 2.31 -9.77
C HIS A 42 5.75 3.53 -10.60
N HIS A 43 6.59 3.97 -11.54
CA HIS A 43 6.33 5.14 -12.38
C HIS A 43 5.56 4.84 -13.67
N ALA A 44 5.55 3.59 -14.13
CA ALA A 44 4.89 3.20 -15.36
C ALA A 44 3.38 3.48 -15.28
N LYS A 45 2.79 3.93 -16.39
CA LYS A 45 1.32 4.06 -16.52
C LYS A 45 0.68 2.82 -17.13
N ASP A 46 1.41 2.12 -17.99
CA ASP A 46 0.86 0.99 -18.75
C ASP A 46 0.73 -0.27 -17.88
N THR A 47 -0.50 -0.77 -17.77
CA THR A 47 -0.76 -2.01 -17.02
C THR A 47 0.02 -3.20 -17.60
N ILE A 48 0.18 -3.25 -18.93
CA ILE A 48 0.85 -4.37 -19.59
C ILE A 48 2.35 -4.39 -19.28
N THR A 49 3.03 -3.23 -19.27
CA THR A 49 4.46 -3.20 -18.90
C THR A 49 4.63 -3.56 -17.43
N LYS A 50 3.71 -3.12 -16.56
CA LYS A 50 3.71 -3.54 -15.16
C LYS A 50 3.58 -5.05 -15.00
N THR A 51 2.65 -5.68 -15.70
CA THR A 51 2.47 -7.14 -15.61
C THR A 51 3.68 -7.90 -16.11
N LEU A 52 4.29 -7.47 -17.23
CA LEU A 52 5.50 -8.10 -17.76
C LEU A 52 6.69 -7.98 -16.79
N ILE A 53 6.85 -6.81 -16.15
CA ILE A 53 7.89 -6.60 -15.14
C ILE A 53 7.66 -7.50 -13.91
N LYS A 54 6.40 -7.62 -13.45
CA LYS A 54 6.04 -8.52 -12.35
C LYS A 54 6.37 -9.98 -12.66
N GLU A 55 6.01 -10.44 -13.86
CA GLU A 55 6.28 -11.81 -14.30
C GLU A 55 7.79 -12.08 -14.39
N LEU A 56 8.55 -11.14 -14.94
CA LEU A 56 10.00 -11.25 -15.03
C LEU A 56 10.65 -11.32 -13.65
N LEU A 57 10.25 -10.45 -12.71
CA LEU A 57 10.79 -10.44 -11.35
C LEU A 57 10.37 -11.68 -10.55
N PHE A 58 9.18 -12.22 -10.81
CA PHE A 58 8.75 -13.51 -10.24
C PHE A 58 9.63 -14.68 -10.73
N LEU A 59 9.95 -14.73 -12.02
CA LEU A 59 10.86 -15.74 -12.58
C LEU A 59 12.31 -15.57 -12.10
N ALA A 60 12.72 -14.35 -11.77
CA ALA A 60 14.00 -14.07 -11.14
C ALA A 60 14.01 -14.56 -9.66
N GLY A 61 12.87 -14.64 -9.00
CA GLY A 61 12.72 -15.21 -7.67
C GLY A 61 12.45 -14.18 -6.58
N ASP A 62 12.19 -14.68 -5.37
CA ASP A 62 11.44 -13.95 -4.34
C ASP A 62 12.07 -12.63 -3.88
N GLN A 63 13.40 -12.53 -3.86
CA GLN A 63 14.12 -11.31 -3.49
C GLN A 63 13.74 -10.09 -4.37
N TRP A 64 13.39 -10.35 -5.64
CA TRP A 64 13.05 -9.33 -6.62
C TRP A 64 11.56 -8.99 -6.58
N HIS A 65 10.72 -9.99 -6.28
CA HIS A 65 9.30 -9.79 -6.12
C HIS A 65 8.99 -8.88 -4.93
N GLN A 66 9.71 -9.02 -3.82
CA GLN A 66 9.54 -8.19 -2.61
C GLN A 66 9.77 -6.69 -2.87
N LEU A 67 10.60 -6.33 -3.86
CA LEU A 67 10.84 -4.93 -4.22
C LEU A 67 9.62 -4.26 -4.86
N LEU A 68 8.67 -5.04 -5.40
CA LEU A 68 7.45 -4.53 -6.01
C LEU A 68 6.34 -4.28 -4.98
N GLU A 69 6.45 -4.87 -3.79
CA GLU A 69 5.50 -4.60 -2.73
C GLU A 69 5.59 -3.13 -2.37
N PRO A 70 4.46 -2.41 -2.31
CA PRO A 70 4.47 -1.00 -1.98
C PRO A 70 5.07 -0.85 -0.58
N THR A 71 6.32 -0.38 -0.54
CA THR A 71 6.93 0.07 0.71
C THR A 71 6.04 1.21 1.21
N PRO A 72 5.63 1.23 2.49
CA PRO A 72 4.64 2.18 3.02
C PRO A 72 5.05 3.67 2.89
N SER A 73 6.25 3.96 2.39
CA SER A 73 6.68 5.30 2.02
C SER A 73 5.89 5.89 0.83
N ASP A 74 5.37 5.07 -0.09
CA ASP A 74 4.59 5.58 -1.24
C ASP A 74 3.09 5.75 -0.91
N THR A 75 2.61 5.08 0.13
CA THR A 75 1.30 5.40 0.75
C THR A 75 1.31 6.71 1.53
N ALA A 76 2.48 7.32 1.80
CA ALA A 76 2.56 8.65 2.41
C ALA A 76 2.09 9.79 1.48
N LYS A 77 1.78 9.50 0.21
CA LYS A 77 1.17 10.45 -0.75
C LYS A 77 -0.28 10.12 -1.09
N VAL A 78 -0.89 9.13 -0.44
CA VAL A 78 -2.35 9.07 -0.40
C VAL A 78 -2.73 10.09 0.67
N PRO A 79 -3.40 11.21 0.35
CA PRO A 79 -3.89 12.10 1.38
C PRO A 79 -4.73 11.24 2.32
N ASP A 80 -4.44 11.31 3.62
CA ASP A 80 -5.20 10.68 4.70
C ASP A 80 -6.68 10.69 4.31
N ILE A 81 -7.19 9.59 3.77
CA ILE A 81 -8.60 9.53 3.40
C ILE A 81 -9.28 9.52 4.75
N PRO A 82 -9.96 10.61 5.16
CA PRO A 82 -10.54 10.66 6.48
C PRO A 82 -11.49 9.48 6.57
N LYS A 83 -11.26 8.60 7.56
CA LYS A 83 -12.13 7.44 7.77
C LYS A 83 -13.52 8.00 8.08
N GLN A 84 -14.42 7.96 7.12
CA GLN A 84 -15.78 8.45 7.30
C GLN A 84 -16.56 7.48 8.19
N MET A 85 -17.16 8.01 9.24
CA MET A 85 -18.01 7.27 10.16
C MET A 85 -19.47 7.68 9.96
N VAL A 86 -20.35 6.70 9.78
CA VAL A 86 -21.79 6.93 9.69
C VAL A 86 -22.35 7.01 11.11
N LYS A 87 -22.83 8.18 11.52
CA LYS A 87 -23.58 8.37 12.77
C LYS A 87 -25.07 8.35 12.45
N VAL A 88 -25.82 7.51 13.16
CA VAL A 88 -27.28 7.38 13.01
C VAL A 88 -27.96 7.90 14.28
N TYR A 89 -28.83 8.90 14.16
CA TYR A 89 -29.62 9.43 15.28
C TYR A 89 -31.10 9.53 14.90
N ARG A 90 -31.97 8.84 15.66
CA ARG A 90 -33.44 8.85 15.47
C ARG A 90 -33.89 8.63 14.02
N GLY A 91 -33.23 7.72 13.30
CA GLY A 91 -33.54 7.40 11.90
C GLY A 91 -32.89 8.32 10.87
N GLN A 92 -32.20 9.38 11.28
CA GLN A 92 -31.41 10.23 10.40
C GLN A 92 -29.96 9.74 10.33
N THR A 93 -29.41 9.59 9.13
CA THR A 93 -28.02 9.19 8.89
C THR A 93 -27.18 10.41 8.53
N THR A 94 -26.02 10.55 9.18
CA THR A 94 -25.05 11.62 8.93
C THR A 94 -23.68 11.01 8.71
N LEU A 95 -23.01 11.43 7.64
CA LEU A 95 -21.63 11.06 7.34
C LEU A 95 -20.73 12.07 8.05
N VAL A 96 -19.88 11.61 8.97
CA VAL A 96 -18.98 12.49 9.75
C VAL A 96 -17.57 11.94 9.64
N ASP A 97 -16.59 12.81 9.44
CA ASP A 97 -15.18 12.42 9.41
C ASP A 97 -14.73 11.95 10.80
N ALA A 98 -13.94 10.86 10.86
CA ALA A 98 -13.41 10.38 12.14
C ALA A 98 -12.38 11.37 12.70
N PRO A 99 -12.37 11.59 14.03
CA PRO A 99 -11.34 12.39 14.68
C PRO A 99 -9.95 11.78 14.40
N HIS A 100 -9.02 12.63 14.02
CA HIS A 100 -7.65 12.25 13.71
C HIS A 100 -6.91 11.91 15.03
N PRO A 101 -6.27 10.74 15.16
CA PRO A 101 -5.64 10.32 16.41
C PRO A 101 -4.37 11.10 16.79
N ALA A 102 -3.97 12.12 16.03
CA ALA A 102 -2.75 12.90 16.29
C ALA A 102 -2.96 14.16 17.15
N GLU A 103 -4.20 14.54 17.49
CA GLU A 103 -4.50 15.78 18.23
C GLU A 103 -5.02 15.58 19.67
N GLU A 104 -4.85 14.40 20.27
CA GLU A 104 -5.25 14.16 21.67
C GLU A 104 -4.14 14.49 22.70
N GLY A 105 -3.07 15.17 22.29
CA GLY A 105 -1.88 15.38 23.13
C GLY A 105 -1.71 16.75 23.84
N ILE A 106 -2.37 17.82 23.39
CA ILE A 106 -1.97 19.19 23.83
C ILE A 106 -3.13 20.08 24.30
N ALA A 107 -4.40 19.77 24.02
CA ALA A 107 -5.50 20.73 24.21
C ALA A 107 -6.45 20.50 25.41
N MET A 108 -6.11 19.66 26.39
CA MET A 108 -6.86 19.60 27.67
C MET A 108 -5.94 19.36 28.86
N ARG A 109 -5.16 20.39 29.23
CA ARG A 109 -4.40 20.40 30.49
C ARG A 109 -4.77 21.54 31.43
N SER A 110 -5.91 22.19 31.20
CA SER A 110 -6.37 23.31 32.01
C SER A 110 -7.85 23.15 32.27
N GLU A 111 -8.18 22.38 33.31
CA GLU A 111 -9.19 22.69 34.33
C GLU A 111 -9.75 21.40 34.95
N LEU A 112 -9.20 21.10 36.14
CA LEU A 112 -9.91 20.57 37.30
C LEU A 112 -10.62 19.20 37.20
N LEU A 113 -10.10 18.26 38.00
CA LEU A 113 -10.83 17.15 38.66
C LEU A 113 -11.53 16.18 37.69
N VAL A 114 -11.05 14.95 37.51
CA VAL A 114 -11.40 13.80 38.37
C VAL A 114 -10.37 12.70 38.08
N LYS A 115 -9.57 12.33 39.09
CA LYS A 115 -8.85 11.04 39.10
C LYS A 115 -9.88 9.97 39.45
N ASP A 116 -9.80 8.80 38.80
CA ASP A 116 -10.58 7.58 39.06
C ASP A 116 -11.81 7.30 38.15
N ILE A 117 -11.57 7.18 36.83
CA ILE A 117 -12.50 6.43 35.95
C ILE A 117 -11.69 5.36 35.19
N PRO A 118 -11.95 4.05 35.39
CA PRO A 118 -11.30 3.00 34.61
C PRO A 118 -11.73 3.06 33.13
N PRO A 119 -10.87 2.65 32.18
CA PRO A 119 -11.15 2.74 30.75
C PRO A 119 -12.42 1.97 30.39
N PRO A 120 -13.29 2.50 29.49
CA PRO A 120 -14.50 1.81 29.10
C PRO A 120 -14.16 0.49 28.40
N ALA A 121 -14.68 -0.62 28.94
CA ALA A 121 -14.50 -1.94 28.37
C ALA A 121 -15.06 -2.01 26.94
N LYS A 122 -14.33 -2.67 26.03
CA LYS A 122 -14.71 -2.81 24.62
C LYS A 122 -16.09 -3.48 24.51
N PRO A 123 -17.01 -2.96 23.68
CA PRO A 123 -18.35 -3.54 23.55
C PRO A 123 -18.28 -4.94 22.95
N VAL A 124 -18.78 -5.93 23.70
CA VAL A 124 -18.85 -7.34 23.27
C VAL A 124 -20.06 -7.53 22.36
N ARG A 125 -19.83 -8.09 21.17
CA ARG A 125 -20.90 -8.38 20.21
C ARG A 125 -21.71 -9.58 20.70
N MET A 126 -23.02 -9.42 20.89
CA MET A 126 -23.91 -10.50 21.31
C MET A 126 -24.74 -11.04 20.14
N TYR A 127 -24.95 -12.35 20.06
CA TYR A 127 -25.90 -13.00 19.16
C TYR A 127 -26.79 -13.95 19.94
N ARG A 128 -28.11 -13.76 19.84
CA ARG A 128 -29.13 -14.56 20.56
C ARG A 128 -28.85 -14.72 22.05
N GLY A 129 -28.41 -13.65 22.71
CA GLY A 129 -28.12 -13.65 24.15
C GLY A 129 -26.76 -14.25 24.56
N HIS A 130 -25.93 -14.68 23.61
CA HIS A 130 -24.59 -15.18 23.90
C HIS A 130 -23.50 -14.24 23.33
N PRO A 131 -22.38 -14.04 24.05
CA PRO A 131 -21.25 -13.29 23.54
C PRO A 131 -20.59 -14.07 22.39
N VAL A 132 -20.37 -13.39 21.26
CA VAL A 132 -19.62 -13.92 20.12
C VAL A 132 -18.16 -13.53 20.34
N LEU A 133 -17.31 -14.53 20.59
CA LEU A 133 -15.85 -14.38 20.73
C LEU A 133 -15.19 -14.08 19.39
#